data_AF-A0A4D6P8Z6-F1
#
_entry.id   AF-A0A4D6P8Z6-F1
#
_cell.length_a   1.000
_cell.length_b   1.000
_cell.length_c   1.000
_cell.angle_alpha   90.00
_cell.angle_beta   90.00
_cell.angle_gamma   90.00
#
_symmetry.space_group_name_H-M   'P 1'
#
loop_
_entity.id
_entity.type
_entity.pdbx_description
1 polymer ?
#
loop_
_entity_poly.entity_id
_entity_poly.type
_entity_poly.pdbx_seq_one_letter_code
_entity_poly.pdbx_strand_id
1 'polypeptide(L)' 'MKMTWFQHPVCTTEEADELAAGYRRRAALVERYGEAAVLALENNNTPHRWTVEELKEVRLAALADLRALKKLEAA' A
#
# COMPACT_ATOMS: atom_id res chain seq x y z
N MET A 1 25.28 -5.68 -26.93
CA MET A 1 24.09 -6.55 -26.81
C MET A 1 23.12 -5.84 -25.87
N LYS A 2 21.99 -5.32 -26.34
CA LYS A 2 20.95 -4.76 -25.45
C LYS A 2 20.20 -5.95 -24.86
N MET A 3 20.48 -6.26 -23.60
CA MET A 3 19.87 -7.40 -22.92
C MET A 3 18.45 -6.99 -22.51
N THR A 4 17.45 -7.44 -23.26
CA THR A 4 16.03 -7.22 -22.97
C THR A 4 15.61 -8.11 -21.81
N TRP A 5 15.84 -7.67 -20.58
CA TRP A 5 15.50 -8.45 -19.36
C TRP A 5 14.06 -8.28 -18.90
N PHE A 6 13.28 -7.40 -19.52
CA PHE A 6 11.91 -7.11 -19.10
C PHE A 6 11.05 -6.72 -20.31
N GLN A 7 9.72 -6.73 -20.14
CA GLN A 7 8.75 -6.22 -21.11
C GLN A 7 9.00 -4.74 -21.52
N HIS A 8 10.00 -4.08 -20.92
CA HIS A 8 10.54 -2.79 -21.30
C HIS A 8 11.85 -2.96 -22.10
N PRO A 9 11.82 -2.85 -23.44
CA PRO A 9 13.01 -3.04 -24.29
C PRO A 9 14.03 -1.89 -24.21
N VAL A 10 13.65 -0.76 -23.60
CA VAL A 10 14.52 0.39 -23.32
C VAL A 10 14.21 0.84 -21.90
N CYS A 11 15.12 0.57 -20.97
CA CYS A 11 14.97 0.83 -19.55
C CYS A 11 16.38 1.06 -18.99
N THR A 12 16.54 2.09 -18.16
CA THR A 12 17.79 2.36 -17.45
C THR A 12 18.00 1.35 -16.33
N THR A 13 19.22 1.26 -15.78
CA THR A 13 19.48 0.38 -14.64
C THR A 13 18.61 0.74 -13.44
N GLU A 14 18.42 2.03 -13.17
CA GLU A 14 17.59 2.53 -12.07
C GLU A 14 16.12 2.14 -12.25
N GLU A 15 15.59 2.28 -13.47
CA GLU A 15 14.22 1.85 -13.80
C GLU A 15 14.04 0.33 -13.65
N ALA A 16 15.06 -0.45 -14.02
CA ALA A 16 15.05 -1.91 -13.89
C ALA A 16 15.05 -2.33 -12.41
N ASP A 17 15.84 -1.65 -11.58
CA ASP A 17 15.95 -1.92 -10.16
C ASP A 17 14.64 -1.58 -9.42
N GLU A 18 14.00 -0.46 -9.76
CA GLU A 18 12.70 -0.09 -9.21
C GLU A 18 11.61 -1.09 -9.62
N LEU A 19 11.61 -1.51 -10.88
CA LEU A 19 10.69 -2.53 -11.39
C LEU A 19 10.88 -3.87 -10.66
N ALA A 20 12.12 -4.32 -10.49
CA ALA A 20 12.46 -5.52 -9.73
C ALA A 20 12.06 -5.40 -8.25
N ALA A 21 12.21 -4.22 -7.64
CA ALA A 21 11.72 -3.95 -6.30
C ALA A 21 10.19 -4.05 -6.22
N GLY A 22 9.47 -3.53 -7.22
CA GLY A 22 8.03 -3.68 -7.39
C GLY A 22 7.58 -5.14 -7.38
N TYR A 23 8.21 -5.99 -8.19
CA TYR A 23 7.88 -7.42 -8.23
C TYR A 23 8.13 -8.12 -6.89
N ARG A 24 9.25 -7.81 -6.21
CA ARG A 24 9.54 -8.36 -4.87
C ARG A 24 8.47 -7.96 -3.85
N ARG A 25 8.04 -6.69 -3.86
CA ARG A 25 6.98 -6.19 -2.97
C ARG A 25 5.65 -6.90 -3.26
N ARG A 26 5.28 -7.06 -4.53
CA ARG A 26 4.06 -7.79 -4.92
C ARG A 26 4.11 -9.24 -4.45
N ALA A 27 5.22 -9.94 -4.65
CA ALA A 27 5.38 -11.34 -4.23
C ALA A 27 5.12 -11.52 -2.72
N ALA A 28 5.68 -10.65 -1.88
CA ALA A 28 5.45 -10.68 -0.43
C ALA A 28 3.98 -10.39 -0.04
N LEU A 29 3.29 -9.51 -0.79
CA LEU A 29 1.87 -9.25 -0.57
C LEU A 29 1.00 -10.44 -1.00
N VAL A 30 1.33 -11.09 -2.12
CA VAL A 30 0.63 -12.28 -2.63
C VAL A 30 0.79 -13.45 -1.67
N GLU A 31 1.99 -13.66 -1.13
CA GLU A 31 2.22 -14.70 -0.12
C GLU A 31 1.36 -14.48 1.13
N ARG A 32 1.16 -13.22 1.54
CA ARG A 32 0.43 -12.88 2.76
C ARG A 32 -1.08 -12.82 2.60
N TYR A 33 -1.56 -12.35 1.45
CA TYR A 33 -2.98 -12.00 1.24
C TYR A 33 -3.64 -12.74 0.06
N GLY A 34 -2.85 -13.43 -0.77
CA GLY A 34 -3.31 -14.13 -1.96
C GLY A 34 -3.41 -13.23 -3.20
N GLU A 35 -3.23 -13.85 -4.38
CA GLU A 35 -3.18 -13.16 -5.69
C GLU A 35 -4.44 -12.32 -5.96
N ALA A 36 -5.62 -12.88 -5.68
CA ALA A 36 -6.90 -12.22 -5.93
C ALA A 36 -7.08 -10.93 -5.11
N ALA A 37 -6.61 -10.92 -3.86
CA ALA A 37 -6.72 -9.74 -2.99
C ALA A 37 -5.76 -8.63 -3.43
N VAL A 38 -4.52 -9.00 -3.79
CA VAL A 38 -3.53 -8.03 -4.28
C VAL A 38 -3.96 -7.44 -5.63
N LEU A 39 -4.45 -8.27 -6.54
CA LEU A 39 -4.97 -7.80 -7.83
C LEU A 39 -6.18 -6.88 -7.66
N ALA A 40 -7.08 -7.17 -6.72
CA ALA A 40 -8.21 -6.29 -6.42
C ALA A 40 -7.75 -4.94 -5.85
N LEU A 41 -6.70 -4.92 -5.04
CA LEU A 41 -6.10 -3.69 -4.52
C LEU A 41 -5.44 -2.85 -5.62
N GLU A 42 -4.66 -3.47 -6.50
CA GLU A 42 -3.98 -2.77 -7.60
C GLU A 42 -4.96 -2.24 -8.65
N ASN A 43 -6.04 -2.98 -8.92
CA ASN A 43 -7.09 -2.55 -9.84
C ASN A 43 -8.14 -1.63 -9.18
N ASN A 44 -8.00 -1.33 -7.89
CA ASN A 44 -8.95 -0.48 -7.20
C ASN A 44 -8.75 0.99 -7.62
N ASN A 45 -9.44 1.38 -8.68
CA ASN A 45 -9.45 2.75 -9.18
C ASN A 45 -10.54 3.63 -8.54
N THR A 46 -11.11 3.22 -7.40
CA THR A 46 -11.97 4.12 -6.64
C THR A 46 -11.11 5.30 -6.18
N PRO A 47 -11.51 6.56 -6.44
CA PRO A 47 -10.89 7.72 -5.78
C PRO A 47 -10.81 7.42 -4.29
N HIS A 48 -9.67 7.68 -3.65
CA HIS A 48 -9.50 7.43 -2.22
C HIS A 48 -10.74 7.93 -1.49
N ARG A 49 -11.47 6.99 -0.87
CA ARG A 49 -12.82 7.22 -0.31
C ARG A 49 -12.86 8.39 0.66
N TRP A 50 -11.70 8.71 1.24
CA TRP A 50 -11.49 9.81 2.15
C TRP A 50 -10.32 10.67 1.66
N THR A 51 -10.55 11.97 1.65
CA THR A 51 -9.53 13.01 1.56
C THR A 51 -8.59 12.96 2.77
N VAL A 52 -7.43 13.63 2.65
CA VAL A 52 -6.45 13.71 3.74
C VAL A 52 -7.07 14.37 4.98
N GLU A 53 -7.96 15.33 4.76
CA GLU A 53 -8.71 16.05 5.79
C GLU A 53 -9.68 15.11 6.52
N GLU A 54 -10.47 14.33 5.79
CA GLU A 54 -11.38 13.34 6.39
C GLU A 54 -10.61 12.27 7.18
N LEU A 55 -9.44 11.84 6.68
CA LEU A 55 -8.58 10.91 7.43
C LEU A 55 -8.03 11.52 8.73
N LYS A 56 -7.74 12.83 8.75
CA LYS A 56 -7.33 13.53 9.98
C LYS A 56 -8.47 13.57 11.00
N GLU A 57 -9.70 13.81 10.56
CA GLU A 57 -10.88 13.81 11.44
C GLU A 57 -11.11 12.42 12.05
N VAL A 58 -11.10 11.37 11.23
CA VAL A 58 -11.21 9.98 11.70
C VAL A 58 -10.11 9.65 12.70
N ARG A 59 -8.87 10.09 12.45
CA ARG A 59 -7.75 9.88 13.36
C ARG A 59 -7.95 10.60 14.70
N LEU A 60 -8.46 11.83 14.70
CA LEU A 60 -8.72 12.59 15.92
C LEU A 60 -9.83 11.94 16.76
N ALA A 61 -10.91 11.49 16.11
CA ALA A 61 -12.00 10.77 16.78
C ALA A 61 -11.49 9.49 17.44
N ALA A 62 -10.76 8.64 16.69
CA ALA A 62 -10.20 7.40 17.23
C ALA A 62 -9.23 7.63 18.40
N LEU A 63 -8.45 8.72 18.36
CA LEU A 63 -7.58 9.10 19.48
C LEU A 63 -8.36 9.57 20.71
N ALA A 64 -9.48 10.26 20.53
CA ALA A 64 -10.36 10.64 21.63
C ALA A 64 -10.98 9.40 22.29
N ASP A 65 -11.49 8.48 21.49
CA ASP A 65 -12.07 7.22 21.96
C ASP A 65 -11.04 6.38 22.72
N LEU A 66 -9.82 6.27 22.18
CA LEU A 66 -8.71 5.58 22.84
C LEU A 66 -8.36 6.21 24.19
N ARG A 67 -8.37 7.55 24.28
CA ARG A 67 -8.15 8.25 25.57
C ARG A 67 -9.29 7.97 26.56
N ALA A 68 -10.53 7.91 26.09
CA ALA A 68 -11.68 7.57 26.93
C ALA A 68 -11.57 6.14 27.47
N LEU A 69 -11.25 5.17 26.60
CA LEU A 69 -11.03 3.77 27.00
C LEU A 69 -9.91 3.63 28.03
N LYS A 70 -8.78 4.32 27.82
CA LYS A 70 -7.66 4.30 28.79
C LYS A 70 -8.02 4.90 30.15
N LYS A 71 -8.89 5.91 30.18
CA LYS A 71 -9.39 6.48 31.45
C LYS A 71 -10.30 5.49 32.19
N LEU A 72 -11.11 4.74 31.47
CA LEU A 72 -11.98 3.71 32.05
C LEU A 72 -11.16 2.51 32.57
N GLU A 73 -10.10 2.12 31.88
CA GLU A 73 -9.20 1.03 32.31
C GLU A 73 -8.37 1.40 33.56
N ALA A 74 -8.09 2.69 33.76
CA ALA A 74 -7.30 3.19 34.89
C ALA A 74 -8.11 3.53 36.15
N ALA A 75 -9.44 3.40 36.11
CA ALA A 75 -10.36 3.69 37.22
C ALA A 75 -10.76 2.40 37.96
#